data_AF-A0A939ZLL3-F1
#
_entry.id   AF-A0A939ZLL3-F1
#
_cell.length_a   1.000
_cell.length_b   1.000
_cell.length_c   1.000
_cell.angle_alpha   90.00
_cell.angle_beta   90.00
_cell.angle_gamma   90.00
#
_symmetry.space_group_name_H-M   'P 1'
#
loop_
_entity.id
_entity.type
_entity.pdbx_description
1 polymer ?
#
loop_
_entity_poly.entity_id
_entity_poly.type
_entity_poly.pdbx_seq_one_letter_code
_entity_poly.pdbx_strand_id
1 'polypeptide(L)'
;MRFDNAYFITGTAYAGKSTVVKLLAEKYNGILCEENYHDQLLPELESTEFPFLTYTRDLEDWHDFIRRTPEEYKAWMDGVSRECEILELKILDGLKDQGRPIFVDTNISIVMLKSITPADHVLVMLADPQISVRRFFERPDREKQFLYQLIMDEPDPERAMENYRKGLMLINSQENYERYLHSGFHVIIRNESRSIEQTLEMAEKAFGLHRVG
;
A
#
# COMPACT_ATOMS: atom_id res chain seq x y z
N MET A 1 -15.89 12.51 9.74
CA MET A 1 -14.62 12.14 10.40
C MET A 1 -13.52 12.95 9.74
N ARG A 2 -12.61 13.58 10.50
CA ARG A 2 -11.51 14.38 9.97
C ARG A 2 -10.24 14.11 10.77
N PHE A 3 -9.10 14.01 10.10
CA PHE A 3 -7.79 13.71 10.65
C PHE A 3 -6.83 14.87 10.38
N ASP A 4 -6.80 15.82 11.30
CA ASP A 4 -5.97 17.04 11.18
C ASP A 4 -4.53 16.85 11.68
N ASN A 5 -4.23 15.72 12.32
CA ASN A 5 -2.89 15.36 12.81
C ASN A 5 -2.31 14.10 12.17
N ALA A 6 -2.98 13.53 11.17
CA ALA A 6 -2.48 12.40 10.40
C ALA A 6 -1.88 12.87 9.07
N TYR A 7 -0.77 12.25 8.67
CA TYR A 7 -0.03 12.48 7.42
C TYR A 7 0.03 11.16 6.66
N PHE A 8 -0.56 11.15 5.48
CA PHE A 8 -0.80 9.95 4.68
C PHE A 8 0.19 9.87 3.53
N ILE A 9 0.83 8.72 3.37
CA ILE A 9 1.59 8.36 2.19
C ILE A 9 0.87 7.23 1.46
N THR A 10 0.51 7.46 0.20
CA THR A 10 -0.11 6.46 -0.68
C THR A 10 0.63 6.41 -2.02
N GLY A 11 0.27 5.46 -2.89
CA GLY A 11 0.85 5.32 -4.23
C GLY A 11 1.43 3.93 -4.48
N THR A 12 2.26 3.80 -5.52
CA THR A 12 2.59 2.48 -6.08
C THR A 12 3.54 1.67 -5.19
N ALA A 13 3.55 0.36 -5.40
CA ALA A 13 4.60 -0.50 -4.86
C ALA A 13 5.98 0.00 -5.29
N TYR A 14 7.00 -0.29 -4.48
CA TYR A 14 8.39 0.14 -4.70
C TYR A 14 8.61 1.66 -4.69
N ALA A 15 7.65 2.51 -4.33
CA ALA A 15 7.89 3.95 -4.27
C ALA A 15 8.71 4.40 -3.05
N GLY A 16 8.87 3.54 -2.02
CA GLY A 16 9.60 3.84 -0.79
C GLY A 16 8.73 4.41 0.33
N LYS A 17 7.40 4.21 0.26
CA LYS A 17 6.40 4.72 1.22
C LYS A 17 6.73 4.36 2.67
N SER A 18 6.82 3.07 2.96
CA SER A 18 7.03 2.57 4.33
C SER A 18 8.32 3.08 4.95
N THR A 19 9.38 3.23 4.14
CA THR A 19 10.64 3.84 4.59
C THR A 19 10.45 5.30 5.01
N VAL A 20 9.76 6.11 4.21
CA VAL A 20 9.53 7.53 4.53
C VAL A 20 8.60 7.68 5.73
N VAL A 21 7.51 6.91 5.79
CA VAL A 21 6.55 6.91 6.92
C VAL A 21 7.28 6.59 8.24
N LYS A 22 8.13 5.57 8.25
CA LYS A 22 8.92 5.19 9.43
C LYS A 22 9.88 6.30 9.88
N LEU A 23 10.64 6.88 8.96
CA LEU A 23 11.58 7.96 9.28
C LEU A 23 10.89 9.22 9.80
N LEU A 24 9.71 9.56 9.25
CA LEU A 24 8.91 10.67 9.75
C LEU A 24 8.41 10.40 11.17
N ALA A 25 7.87 9.21 11.44
CA ALA A 25 7.42 8.85 12.78
C ALA A 25 8.55 8.89 13.81
N GLU A 26 9.73 8.36 13.47
CA GLU A 26 10.92 8.42 14.31
C GLU A 26 11.36 9.88 14.56
N LYS A 27 11.48 10.69 13.51
CA LYS A 27 11.97 12.07 13.59
C LYS A 27 11.04 13.00 14.37
N TYR A 28 9.73 12.84 14.21
CA TYR A 28 8.71 13.71 14.82
C TYR A 28 8.10 13.13 16.10
N ASN A 29 8.67 12.03 16.63
CA ASN A 29 8.11 11.30 17.76
C ASN A 29 6.60 11.01 17.55
N GLY A 30 6.24 10.62 16.33
CA GLY A 30 4.87 10.35 15.90
C GLY A 30 4.43 8.91 16.13
N ILE A 31 3.15 8.66 15.92
CA ILE A 31 2.57 7.32 15.86
C ILE A 31 2.81 6.77 14.46
N LEU A 32 3.37 5.57 14.39
CA LEU A 32 3.68 4.88 13.14
C LEU A 32 2.55 3.90 12.79
N CYS A 33 1.93 4.09 11.62
CA CYS A 33 1.04 3.12 10.99
C CYS A 33 1.74 2.59 9.72
N GLU A 34 2.42 1.45 9.86
CA GLU A 34 3.15 0.79 8.76
C GLU A 34 2.20 0.14 7.74
N GLU A 35 2.72 -0.34 6.61
CA GLU A 35 1.94 -1.13 5.64
C GLU A 35 1.20 -2.28 6.36
N ASN A 36 -0.10 -2.41 6.09
CA ASN A 36 -0.99 -3.43 6.67
C ASN A 36 -1.08 -3.44 8.21
N TYR A 37 -0.97 -2.29 8.88
CA TYR A 37 -1.17 -2.17 10.33
C TYR A 37 -2.55 -2.63 10.84
N HIS A 38 -3.51 -2.85 9.94
CA HIS A 38 -4.82 -3.44 10.24
C HIS A 38 -4.79 -4.96 10.40
N ASP A 39 -3.71 -5.66 10.02
CA ASP A 39 -3.57 -7.12 10.11
C ASP A 39 -3.77 -7.64 11.55
N GLN A 40 -3.54 -6.81 12.56
CA GLN A 40 -3.86 -7.13 13.96
C GLN A 40 -5.34 -7.47 14.20
N LEU A 41 -6.24 -6.99 13.33
CA LEU A 41 -7.68 -7.25 13.39
C LEU A 41 -8.08 -8.49 12.59
N LEU A 42 -7.24 -8.96 11.66
CA LEU A 42 -7.55 -10.06 10.72
C LEU A 42 -8.05 -11.35 11.41
N PRO A 43 -7.52 -11.78 12.58
CA PRO A 43 -8.03 -12.98 13.26
C PRO A 43 -9.49 -12.88 13.72
N GLU A 44 -10.00 -11.66 13.93
CA GLU A 44 -11.35 -11.41 14.47
C GLU A 44 -12.36 -11.02 13.39
N LEU A 45 -11.94 -10.91 12.12
CA LEU A 45 -12.86 -10.52 11.03
C LEU A 45 -13.79 -11.66 10.62
N GLU A 46 -15.07 -11.35 10.44
CA GLU A 46 -16.05 -12.27 9.88
C GLU A 46 -15.99 -12.27 8.35
N SER A 47 -15.86 -13.45 7.73
CA SER A 47 -15.71 -13.59 6.28
C SER A 47 -16.95 -13.18 5.48
N THR A 48 -18.10 -13.07 6.14
CA THR A 48 -19.34 -12.53 5.55
C THR A 48 -19.32 -11.00 5.44
N GLU A 49 -18.51 -10.33 6.27
CA GLU A 49 -18.36 -8.88 6.28
C GLU A 49 -17.10 -8.42 5.53
N PHE A 50 -16.01 -9.19 5.64
CA PHE A 50 -14.70 -8.91 5.04
C PHE A 50 -14.19 -10.05 4.13
N PRO A 51 -14.98 -10.47 3.12
CA PRO A 51 -14.65 -11.64 2.30
C PRO A 51 -13.33 -11.54 1.54
N PHE A 52 -12.83 -10.33 1.23
CA PHE A 52 -11.60 -10.18 0.46
C PHE A 52 -10.35 -10.31 1.35
N LEU A 53 -10.33 -9.68 2.52
CA LEU A 53 -9.27 -9.78 3.51
C LEU A 53 -9.19 -11.17 4.12
N THR A 54 -10.32 -11.80 4.42
CA THR A 54 -10.32 -13.14 5.01
C THR A 54 -10.08 -14.25 3.99
N TYR A 55 -10.13 -13.96 2.68
CA TYR A 55 -9.95 -14.98 1.65
C TYR A 55 -8.66 -15.80 1.83
N THR A 56 -7.51 -15.16 2.01
CA THR A 56 -6.22 -15.86 2.15
C THR A 56 -6.05 -16.52 3.52
N ARG A 57 -6.73 -16.02 4.56
CA ARG A 57 -6.79 -16.64 5.89
C ARG A 57 -7.55 -17.97 5.85
N ASP A 58 -8.65 -17.99 5.10
CA ASP A 58 -9.58 -19.13 5.03
C ASP A 58 -9.28 -20.06 3.84
N LEU A 59 -8.19 -19.80 3.10
CA LEU A 59 -7.84 -20.54 1.90
C LEU A 59 -7.31 -21.95 2.25
N GLU A 60 -7.94 -22.98 1.68
CA GLU A 60 -7.50 -24.37 1.84
C GLU A 60 -6.32 -24.71 0.92
N ASP A 61 -6.37 -24.27 -0.35
CA ASP A 61 -5.34 -24.52 -1.35
C ASP A 61 -4.81 -23.20 -1.94
N TRP A 62 -3.54 -22.91 -1.70
CA TRP A 62 -2.87 -21.73 -2.25
C TRP A 62 -2.68 -21.79 -3.76
N HIS A 63 -2.80 -22.95 -4.40
CA HIS A 63 -2.81 -23.04 -5.85
C HIS A 63 -4.04 -22.34 -6.45
N ASP A 64 -5.18 -22.32 -5.75
CA ASP A 64 -6.36 -21.55 -6.17
C ASP A 64 -6.08 -20.05 -6.21
N PHE A 65 -5.15 -19.57 -5.37
CA PHE A 65 -4.72 -18.19 -5.41
C PHE A 65 -3.93 -17.84 -6.66
N ILE A 66 -2.88 -18.61 -6.96
CA ILE A 66 -2.01 -18.32 -8.11
C ILE A 66 -2.65 -18.63 -9.47
N ARG A 67 -3.68 -19.48 -9.50
CA ARG A 67 -4.43 -19.86 -10.71
C ARG A 67 -5.53 -18.89 -11.10
N ARG A 68 -5.88 -17.92 -10.25
CA ARG A 68 -6.84 -16.85 -10.58
C ARG A 68 -6.53 -16.24 -11.94
N THR A 69 -7.57 -15.96 -12.71
CA THR A 69 -7.43 -15.10 -13.89
C THR A 69 -6.93 -13.72 -13.47
N PRO A 70 -6.26 -12.97 -14.38
CA PRO A 70 -5.82 -11.61 -14.11
C PRO A 70 -6.94 -10.70 -13.59
N GLU A 71 -8.17 -10.87 -14.11
CA GLU A 71 -9.35 -10.12 -13.73
C GLU A 71 -9.85 -10.49 -12.32
N GLU A 72 -9.87 -11.77 -11.96
CA GLU A 72 -10.22 -12.23 -10.60
C GLU A 72 -9.21 -11.75 -9.57
N TYR A 73 -7.92 -11.80 -9.92
CA TYR A 73 -6.86 -11.27 -9.05
C TYR A 73 -7.00 -9.77 -8.84
N LYS A 74 -7.27 -9.02 -9.92
CA LYS A 74 -7.55 -7.59 -9.82
C LYS A 74 -8.79 -7.28 -8.98
N ALA A 75 -9.89 -8.01 -9.20
CA ALA A 75 -11.12 -7.83 -8.45
C ALA A 75 -10.92 -8.11 -6.94
N TRP A 76 -10.12 -9.14 -6.62
CA TRP A 76 -9.72 -9.43 -5.25
C TRP A 76 -8.87 -8.29 -4.65
N MET A 77 -7.84 -7.82 -5.35
CA MET A 77 -7.00 -6.70 -4.89
C MET A 77 -7.81 -5.41 -4.66
N ASP A 78 -8.71 -5.05 -5.59
CA ASP A 78 -9.60 -3.89 -5.43
C ASP A 78 -10.55 -4.07 -4.23
N GLY A 79 -10.99 -5.31 -3.97
CA GLY A 79 -11.79 -5.66 -2.79
C GLY A 79 -11.02 -5.51 -1.49
N VAL A 80 -9.81 -6.05 -1.42
CA VAL A 80 -8.88 -5.90 -0.29
C VAL A 80 -8.68 -4.42 0.01
N SER A 81 -8.33 -3.58 -0.98
CA SER A 81 -8.12 -2.15 -0.74
C SER A 81 -9.35 -1.44 -0.14
N ARG A 82 -10.56 -1.80 -0.56
CA ARG A 82 -11.80 -1.23 0.02
C ARG A 82 -12.01 -1.66 1.47
N GLU A 83 -11.75 -2.93 1.78
CA GLU A 83 -11.89 -3.45 3.13
C GLU A 83 -10.79 -2.91 4.06
N CYS A 84 -9.55 -2.79 3.58
CA CYS A 84 -8.47 -2.10 4.29
C CYS A 84 -8.88 -0.68 4.65
N GLU A 85 -9.47 0.09 3.72
CA GLU A 85 -9.92 1.46 3.99
C GLU A 85 -10.88 1.52 5.21
N ILE A 86 -11.81 0.57 5.34
CA ILE A 86 -12.74 0.51 6.47
C ILE A 86 -11.97 0.32 7.80
N LEU A 87 -11.05 -0.63 7.83
CA LEU A 87 -10.27 -0.95 9.04
C LEU A 87 -9.28 0.15 9.41
N GLU A 88 -8.60 0.72 8.40
CA GLU A 88 -7.67 1.82 8.56
C GLU A 88 -8.36 3.04 9.18
N LEU A 89 -9.53 3.42 8.68
CA LEU A 89 -10.33 4.52 9.23
C LEU A 89 -10.75 4.26 10.69
N LYS A 90 -11.17 3.02 11.01
CA LYS A 90 -11.53 2.63 12.38
C LYS A 90 -10.36 2.75 13.34
N ILE A 91 -9.19 2.26 12.95
CA ILE A 91 -7.98 2.33 13.79
C ILE A 91 -7.55 3.79 13.97
N LEU A 92 -7.51 4.57 12.90
CA LEU A 92 -7.10 5.98 12.95
C LEU A 92 -8.04 6.81 13.83
N ASP A 93 -9.34 6.52 13.82
CA ASP A 93 -10.31 7.21 14.69
C ASP A 93 -9.98 7.04 16.18
N GLY A 94 -9.44 5.88 16.58
CA GLY A 94 -8.96 5.63 17.94
C GLY A 94 -7.57 6.23 18.25
N LEU A 95 -6.80 6.62 17.23
CA LEU A 95 -5.46 7.19 17.40
C LEU A 95 -5.46 8.73 17.37
N LYS A 96 -6.39 9.35 16.66
CA LYS A 96 -6.36 10.79 16.34
C LYS A 96 -6.31 11.70 17.58
N ASP A 97 -6.92 11.29 18.70
CA ASP A 97 -7.03 12.11 19.92
C ASP A 97 -5.83 11.97 20.88
N GLN A 98 -4.78 11.23 20.49
CA GLN A 98 -3.60 11.00 21.33
C GLN A 98 -2.60 12.17 21.34
N GLY A 99 -2.88 13.27 20.63
CA GLY A 99 -2.07 14.50 20.67
C GLY A 99 -0.70 14.41 20.01
N ARG A 100 -0.40 13.32 19.30
CA ARG A 100 0.84 13.11 18.51
C ARG A 100 0.51 13.11 17.02
N PRO A 101 1.45 13.50 16.14
CA PRO A 101 1.28 13.32 14.70
C PRO A 101 1.25 11.82 14.37
N ILE A 102 0.42 11.44 13.40
CA ILE A 102 0.29 10.05 12.93
C ILE A 102 0.84 9.99 11.51
N PHE A 103 1.73 9.04 11.22
CA PHE A 103 2.28 8.85 9.87
C PHE A 103 1.81 7.49 9.35
N VAL A 104 1.15 7.51 8.19
CA VAL A 104 0.35 6.38 7.70
C VAL A 104 0.82 5.96 6.31
N ASP A 105 1.22 4.70 6.16
CA ASP A 105 1.32 4.03 4.84
C ASP A 105 -0.04 3.39 4.56
N THR A 106 -0.80 3.96 3.61
CA THR A 106 -2.26 3.76 3.56
C THR A 106 -2.78 3.16 2.26
N ASN A 107 -3.80 2.31 2.40
CA ASN A 107 -4.66 1.86 1.31
C ASN A 107 -5.91 2.73 1.11
N ILE A 108 -6.14 3.75 1.96
CA ILE A 108 -7.28 4.67 1.84
C ILE A 108 -7.26 5.34 0.46
N SER A 109 -8.41 5.33 -0.21
CA SER A 109 -8.57 5.84 -1.55
C SER A 109 -8.34 7.35 -1.65
N ILE A 110 -7.87 7.81 -2.81
CA ILE A 110 -7.69 9.24 -3.11
C ILE A 110 -8.97 10.04 -2.88
N VAL A 111 -10.13 9.46 -3.21
CA VAL A 111 -11.44 10.11 -3.02
C VAL A 111 -11.72 10.30 -1.53
N MET A 112 -11.49 9.27 -0.72
CA MET A 112 -11.69 9.35 0.73
C MET A 112 -10.70 10.34 1.37
N LEU A 113 -9.41 10.26 1.03
CA LEU A 113 -8.36 11.16 1.54
C LEU A 113 -8.72 12.65 1.32
N LYS A 114 -9.25 13.01 0.15
CA LYS A 114 -9.69 14.40 -0.13
C LYS A 114 -10.76 14.92 0.83
N SER A 115 -11.55 14.03 1.43
CA SER A 115 -12.67 14.38 2.30
C SER A 115 -12.31 14.39 3.79
N ILE A 116 -11.28 13.65 4.19
CA ILE A 116 -10.98 13.38 5.61
C ILE A 116 -9.76 14.13 6.15
N THR A 117 -8.93 14.76 5.33
CA THR A 117 -7.68 15.40 5.79
C THR A 117 -7.32 16.62 4.93
N PRO A 118 -6.50 17.57 5.41
CA PRO A 118 -5.97 18.65 4.57
C PRO A 118 -5.19 18.11 3.34
N ALA A 119 -5.18 18.89 2.25
CA ALA A 119 -4.53 18.45 1.01
C ALA A 119 -3.01 18.32 1.13
N ASP A 120 -2.40 19.16 1.97
CA ASP A 120 -0.99 19.12 2.36
C ASP A 120 -0.69 18.03 3.39
N HIS A 121 -1.66 17.24 3.84
CA HIS A 121 -1.45 16.06 4.69
C HIS A 121 -1.40 14.76 3.89
N VAL A 122 -1.40 14.84 2.56
CA VAL A 122 -1.36 13.68 1.68
C VAL A 122 -0.20 13.80 0.70
N LEU A 123 0.62 12.74 0.66
CA LEU A 123 1.72 12.58 -0.26
C LEU A 123 1.52 11.32 -1.10
N VAL A 124 1.62 11.48 -2.41
CA VAL A 124 1.60 10.37 -3.37
C VAL A 124 3.03 10.06 -3.77
N MET A 125 3.47 8.82 -3.55
CA MET A 125 4.78 8.35 -3.99
C MET A 125 4.62 7.33 -5.12
N LEU A 126 5.33 7.54 -6.23
CA LEU A 126 5.21 6.71 -7.43
C LEU A 126 6.56 6.11 -7.82
N ALA A 127 6.55 4.90 -8.35
CA ALA A 127 7.69 4.26 -9.02
C ALA A 127 7.27 3.81 -10.42
N ASP A 128 8.24 3.50 -11.29
CA ASP A 128 7.95 2.93 -12.61
C ASP A 128 6.94 1.77 -12.48
N PRO A 129 5.75 1.82 -13.12
CA PRO A 129 4.72 0.79 -12.99
C PRO A 129 5.23 -0.60 -13.40
N GLN A 130 6.25 -0.69 -14.25
CA GLN A 130 6.85 -1.96 -14.67
C GLN A 130 7.82 -2.54 -13.64
N ILE A 131 8.27 -1.75 -12.65
CA ILE A 131 9.24 -2.24 -11.66
C ILE A 131 8.64 -3.37 -10.81
N SER A 132 7.36 -3.25 -10.45
CA SER A 132 6.69 -4.25 -9.62
C SER A 132 6.48 -5.54 -10.39
N VAL A 133 6.09 -5.47 -11.65
CA VAL A 133 5.91 -6.65 -12.53
C VAL A 133 7.23 -7.39 -12.74
N ARG A 134 8.33 -6.66 -13.00
CA ARG A 134 9.64 -7.26 -13.27
C ARG A 134 10.27 -7.86 -12.02
N ARG A 135 10.17 -7.17 -10.88
CA ARG A 135 10.96 -7.49 -9.68
C ARG A 135 10.16 -8.19 -8.58
N PHE A 136 8.87 -8.46 -8.77
CA PHE A 136 8.01 -9.06 -7.73
C PHE A 136 8.65 -10.29 -7.07
N PHE A 137 9.09 -11.25 -7.87
CA PHE A 137 9.68 -12.50 -7.40
C PHE A 137 11.20 -12.43 -7.14
N GLU A 138 11.84 -11.30 -7.42
CA GLU A 138 13.25 -11.07 -7.04
C GLU A 138 13.39 -10.69 -5.56
N ARG A 139 12.28 -10.32 -4.91
CA ARG A 139 12.33 -9.88 -3.52
C ARG A 139 12.49 -11.07 -2.57
N PRO A 140 13.35 -10.96 -1.54
CA PRO A 140 13.57 -12.03 -0.58
C PRO A 140 12.44 -12.20 0.45
N ASP A 141 11.32 -11.47 0.34
CA ASP A 141 10.23 -11.60 1.32
C ASP A 141 9.65 -13.01 1.28
N ARG A 142 9.43 -13.59 2.46
CA ARG A 142 8.94 -14.96 2.60
C ARG A 142 7.66 -15.22 1.82
N GLU A 143 6.71 -14.29 1.85
CA GLU A 143 5.44 -14.39 1.12
C GLU A 143 5.65 -14.47 -0.40
N LYS A 144 6.49 -13.60 -0.96
CA LYS A 144 6.73 -13.58 -2.42
C LYS A 144 7.50 -14.81 -2.87
N GLN A 145 8.44 -15.27 -2.07
CA GLN A 145 9.17 -16.52 -2.33
C GLN A 145 8.27 -17.75 -2.19
N PHE A 146 7.30 -17.73 -1.27
CA PHE A 146 6.28 -18.77 -1.17
C PHE A 146 5.40 -18.82 -2.42
N LEU A 147 4.88 -17.67 -2.88
CA LEU A 147 4.12 -17.59 -4.13
C LEU A 147 4.94 -18.03 -5.35
N TYR A 148 6.22 -17.66 -5.40
CA TYR A 148 7.13 -18.12 -6.44
C TYR A 148 7.25 -19.64 -6.45
N GLN A 149 7.47 -20.26 -5.29
CA GLN A 149 7.59 -21.71 -5.16
C GLN A 149 6.31 -22.44 -5.61
N LEU A 150 5.14 -21.94 -5.23
CA LEU A 150 3.86 -22.51 -5.69
C LEU A 150 3.71 -22.44 -7.22
N ILE A 151 4.11 -21.33 -7.83
CA ILE A 151 4.08 -21.18 -9.30
C ILE A 151 5.05 -22.15 -9.96
N MET A 152 6.24 -22.37 -9.37
CA MET A 152 7.21 -23.34 -9.88
C MET A 152 6.77 -24.80 -9.70
N ASP A 153 5.84 -25.07 -8.79
CA ASP A 153 5.27 -26.40 -8.54
C ASP A 153 4.10 -26.74 -9.49
N GLU A 154 3.57 -25.76 -10.23
CA GLU A 154 2.50 -26.01 -11.21
C GLU A 154 2.97 -26.96 -12.33
N PRO A 155 2.05 -27.73 -12.95
CA PRO A 155 2.39 -28.59 -14.10
C PRO A 155 3.00 -27.83 -15.29
N ASP A 156 2.65 -26.55 -15.44
CA ASP A 156 3.20 -25.63 -16.44
C ASP A 156 3.60 -24.30 -15.76
N PRO A 157 4.80 -24.23 -15.17
CA PRO A 157 5.27 -23.07 -14.42
C PRO A 157 5.39 -21.79 -15.25
N GLU A 158 5.74 -21.91 -16.54
CA GLU A 158 5.88 -20.76 -17.43
C GLU A 158 4.52 -20.10 -17.66
N ARG A 159 3.49 -20.90 -17.95
CA ARG A 159 2.12 -20.42 -18.11
C ARG A 159 1.56 -19.84 -16.82
N ALA A 160 1.79 -20.48 -15.67
CA ALA A 160 1.34 -19.99 -14.38
C ALA A 160 2.01 -18.65 -14.01
N MET A 161 3.31 -18.52 -14.27
CA MET A 161 4.07 -17.28 -14.11
C MET A 161 3.56 -16.16 -15.02
N GLU A 162 3.29 -16.47 -16.30
CA GLU A 162 2.73 -15.49 -17.25
C GLU A 162 1.34 -15.02 -16.80
N ASN A 163 0.49 -15.94 -16.35
CA ASN A 163 -0.83 -15.63 -15.81
C ASN A 163 -0.75 -14.68 -14.61
N TYR A 164 0.09 -15.01 -13.62
CA TYR A 164 0.26 -14.17 -12.44
C TYR A 164 0.81 -12.78 -12.80
N ARG A 165 1.77 -12.70 -13.72
CA ARG A 165 2.31 -11.42 -14.22
C ARG A 165 1.26 -10.57 -14.91
N LYS A 166 0.33 -11.15 -15.68
CA LYS A 166 -0.79 -10.41 -16.26
C LYS A 166 -1.67 -9.78 -15.17
N GLY A 167 -1.93 -10.51 -14.08
CA GLY A 167 -2.60 -9.95 -12.89
C GLY A 167 -1.84 -8.75 -12.31
N LEU A 168 -0.52 -8.90 -12.10
CA LEU A 168 0.34 -7.80 -11.65
C LEU A 168 0.30 -6.58 -12.59
N MET A 169 0.29 -6.80 -13.91
CA MET A 169 0.20 -5.72 -14.90
C MET A 169 -1.13 -4.98 -14.84
N LEU A 170 -2.24 -5.68 -14.59
CA LEU A 170 -3.56 -5.04 -14.47
C LEU A 170 -3.65 -4.15 -13.23
N ILE A 171 -3.18 -4.63 -12.08
CA ILE A 171 -3.21 -3.84 -10.84
C ILE A 171 -2.20 -2.68 -10.87
N ASN A 172 -1.07 -2.83 -11.58
CA ASN A 172 -0.07 -1.78 -11.79
C ASN A 172 -0.23 -1.07 -13.15
N SER A 173 -1.45 -1.07 -13.69
CA SER A 173 -1.72 -0.49 -15.01
C SER A 173 -1.40 1.00 -15.06
N GLN A 174 -1.13 1.49 -16.27
CA GLN A 174 -0.91 2.91 -16.54
C GLN A 174 -2.09 3.77 -16.05
N GLU A 175 -3.32 3.26 -16.19
CA GLU A 175 -4.52 3.94 -15.69
C GLU A 175 -4.46 4.14 -14.16
N ASN A 176 -4.12 3.10 -13.40
CA ASN A 176 -3.97 3.22 -11.95
C ASN A 176 -2.83 4.19 -11.56
N TYR A 177 -1.72 4.14 -12.30
CA TYR A 177 -0.61 5.08 -12.12
C TYR A 177 -1.05 6.54 -12.33
N GLU A 178 -1.76 6.81 -13.43
CA GLU A 178 -2.23 8.15 -13.79
C GLU A 178 -3.27 8.69 -12.81
N ARG A 179 -4.13 7.84 -12.24
CA ARG A 179 -5.06 8.22 -11.16
C ARG A 179 -4.33 8.80 -9.95
N TYR A 180 -3.19 8.23 -9.59
CA TYR A 180 -2.35 8.78 -8.52
C TYR A 180 -1.61 10.05 -8.97
N LEU A 181 -0.98 10.02 -10.15
CA LEU A 181 -0.21 11.14 -10.69
C LEU A 181 -1.05 12.41 -10.82
N HIS A 182 -2.31 12.26 -11.23
CA HIS A 182 -3.25 13.36 -11.44
C HIS A 182 -4.27 13.49 -10.30
N SER A 183 -3.96 12.94 -9.12
CA SER A 183 -4.83 13.01 -7.94
C SER A 183 -5.07 14.43 -7.43
N GLY A 184 -4.14 15.36 -7.71
CA GLY A 184 -4.13 16.73 -7.21
C GLY A 184 -3.39 16.91 -5.89
N PHE A 185 -2.84 15.83 -5.31
CA PHE A 185 -1.94 15.88 -4.17
C PHE A 185 -0.48 16.11 -4.59
N HIS A 186 0.40 16.36 -3.63
CA HIS A 186 1.83 16.38 -3.88
C HIS A 186 2.31 15.00 -4.33
N VAL A 187 3.11 14.95 -5.40
CA VAL A 187 3.64 13.70 -5.98
C VAL A 187 5.16 13.69 -5.92
N ILE A 188 5.73 12.59 -5.41
CA ILE A 188 7.15 12.29 -5.49
C ILE A 188 7.33 11.03 -6.34
N ILE A 189 7.94 11.17 -7.51
CA ILE A 189 8.34 10.03 -8.35
C ILE A 189 9.70 9.54 -7.88
N ARG A 190 9.82 8.24 -7.60
CA ARG A 190 11.05 7.56 -7.17
C ARG A 190 12.17 7.82 -8.18
N ASN A 191 13.34 8.14 -7.64
CA ASN A 191 14.55 8.36 -8.40
C ASN A 191 15.70 7.69 -7.65
N GLU A 192 16.36 6.73 -8.28
CA GLU A 192 17.46 5.96 -7.68
C GLU A 192 18.73 6.78 -7.43
N SER A 193 18.84 7.95 -8.06
CA SER A 193 19.96 8.87 -7.81
C SER A 193 19.77 9.73 -6.56
N ARG A 194 18.59 9.68 -5.91
CA ARG A 194 18.33 10.45 -4.68
C ARG A 194 18.57 9.60 -3.44
N SER A 195 19.18 10.20 -2.43
CA SER A 195 19.31 9.56 -1.13
C SER A 195 17.96 9.49 -0.40
N ILE A 196 17.92 8.68 0.65
CA ILE A 196 16.75 8.55 1.53
C ILE A 196 16.48 9.88 2.23
N GLU A 197 17.53 10.58 2.68
CA GLU A 197 17.46 11.87 3.36
C GLU A 197 16.87 12.95 2.44
N GLN A 198 17.29 12.98 1.17
CA GLN A 198 16.72 13.91 0.18
C GLN A 198 15.23 13.64 -0.06
N THR A 199 14.84 12.36 -0.10
CA THR A 199 13.43 11.98 -0.26
C THR A 199 12.61 12.36 0.98
N LEU A 200 13.18 12.19 2.18
CA LEU A 200 12.57 12.61 3.44
C LEU A 200 12.37 14.12 3.48
N GLU A 201 13.38 14.93 3.12
CA GLU A 201 13.26 16.39 3.08
C GLU A 201 12.15 16.86 2.12
N MET A 202 11.99 16.18 0.98
CA MET A 202 10.90 16.45 0.05
C MET A 202 9.53 16.11 0.65
N ALA A 203 9.42 15.00 1.37
CA ALA A 203 8.19 14.61 2.06
C ALA A 203 7.84 15.59 3.18
N GLU A 204 8.81 15.99 4.01
CA GLU A 204 8.63 17.00 5.05
C GLU A 204 8.11 18.32 4.47
N LYS A 205 8.73 18.77 3.37
CA LYS A 205 8.30 19.97 2.66
C LYS A 205 6.88 19.86 2.12
N ALA A 206 6.52 18.70 1.55
CA ALA A 206 5.17 18.45 1.05
C ALA A 206 4.14 18.47 2.17
N PHE A 207 4.51 17.98 3.36
CA PHE A 207 3.66 17.97 4.55
C PHE A 207 3.63 19.28 5.34
N GLY A 208 4.39 20.31 4.92
CA GLY A 208 4.54 21.54 5.70
C GLY A 208 5.24 21.31 7.06
N LEU A 209 5.90 20.18 7.24
CA LEU A 209 6.63 19.85 8.46
C LEU A 209 7.97 20.58 8.46
N HIS A 210 8.16 21.45 9.44
CA HIS A 210 9.44 22.16 9.60
C HIS A 210 10.40 21.32 10.44
N ARG A 211 11.71 21.53 10.22
CA ARG A 211 12.73 21.05 11.15
C ARG A 211 12.47 21.72 12.49
N VAL A 212 12.08 20.95 13.49
CA VAL A 212 12.30 21.36 14.88
C VAL A 212 13.82 21.43 15.01
N GLY A 213 14.33 22.66 15.15
CA GLY A 213 15.76 22.94 15.27
C GLY A 213 16.35 22.38 16.55
#